data_AF-X1QC75-F1
#
_entry.id   AF-X1QC75-F1
#
_cell.length_a   1.000
_cell.length_b   1.000
_cell.length_c   1.000
_cell.angle_alpha   90.00
_cell.angle_beta   90.00
_cell.angle_gamma   90.00
#
_symmetry.space_group_name_H-M   'P 1'
#
loop_
_entity.id
_entity.type
_entity.pdbx_description
1 polymer ?
#
loop_
_entity_poly.entity_id
_entity_poly.type
_entity_poly.pdbx_seq_one_letter_code
_entity_poly.pdbx_strand_id
1 'polypeptide(L)' 'MKQEELLKQVYDYFDNIKKPFDQRGKITTLRCALQMIEDGLSWKDIKDQLGKYF' A
#
# COMPACT_ATOMS: atom_id res chain seq x y z
N MET A 1 -11.56 12.11 -0.22
CA MET A 1 -11.11 11.01 0.66
C MET A 1 -10.07 11.59 1.60
N LYS A 2 -10.16 11.32 2.90
CA LYS A 2 -9.14 11.82 3.85
C LYS A 2 -7.90 10.91 3.82
N GLN A 3 -6.73 11.47 4.07
CA GLN A 3 -5.45 10.73 4.05
C GLN A 3 -5.47 9.50 4.98
N GLU A 4 -6.14 9.61 6.14
CA GLU A 4 -6.33 8.53 7.11
C GLU A 4 -7.13 7.34 6.55
N GLU A 5 -8.13 7.59 5.69
CA GLU A 5 -8.92 6.53 5.06
C GLU A 5 -8.07 5.74 4.05
N LEU A 6 -7.24 6.44 3.28
CA LEU A 6 -6.30 5.84 2.33
C LEU A 6 -5.25 4.98 3.04
N LEU A 7 -4.70 5.47 4.15
CA LEU A 7 -3.79 4.70 5.00
C LEU A 7 -4.43 3.40 5.47
N LYS A 8 -5.68 3.46 5.97
CA LYS A 8 -6.40 2.28 6.42
C LYS A 8 -6.59 1.27 5.29
N GLN A 9 -6.98 1.72 4.10
CA GLN A 9 -7.13 0.84 2.91
C GLN A 9 -5.82 0.16 2.51
N VAL A 10 -4.70 0.87 2.56
CA VAL A 10 -3.37 0.30 2.32
C VAL A 10 -3.08 -0.81 3.33
N TYR A 11 -3.25 -0.55 4.63
CA TYR A 11 -3.03 -1.55 5.67
C TYR A 11 -3.92 -2.79 5.50
N ASP A 12 -5.21 -2.58 5.27
CA ASP A 12 -6.17 -3.67 5.06
C ASP A 12 -5.79 -4.51 3.83
N TYR A 13 -5.31 -3.87 2.75
CA TYR A 13 -4.83 -4.58 1.57
C TYR A 13 -3.59 -5.43 1.87
N PHE A 14 -2.62 -4.91 2.63
CA PHE A 14 -1.45 -5.68 3.05
C PHE A 14 -1.79 -6.87 3.96
N ASP A 15 -2.73 -6.69 4.88
CA ASP A 15 -3.13 -7.76 5.82
C ASP A 15 -3.85 -8.91 5.10
N ASN A 16 -4.61 -8.58 4.04
CA ASN A 16 -5.29 -9.57 3.20
C ASN A 16 -4.34 -10.36 2.27
N ILE A 17 -3.10 -9.91 2.09
CA ILE A 17 -2.15 -10.61 1.23
C ILE A 17 -1.52 -11.76 2.02
N LYS A 18 -1.99 -12.98 1.73
CA LYS A 18 -1.48 -14.24 2.29
C LYS A 18 -0.05 -14.62 1.87
N LYS A 19 0.68 -13.72 1.20
CA LYS A 19 2.03 -14.00 0.68
C LYS A 19 3.05 -13.89 1.81
N PRO A 20 3.99 -14.83 1.95
CA PRO A 20 5.06 -14.72 2.95
C PRO A 20 6.00 -13.60 2.52
N PHE A 21 5.72 -12.40 3.02
CA PHE A 21 6.64 -11.30 2.91
C PHE A 21 7.81 -11.50 3.85
N ASP A 22 9.02 -11.40 3.32
CA ASP A 22 10.16 -11.08 4.16
C ASP A 22 9.95 -9.66 4.75
N GLN A 23 10.30 -9.46 6.02
CA GLN A 23 10.01 -8.22 6.76
C GLN A 23 10.48 -6.97 6.01
N ARG A 24 11.61 -7.08 5.32
CA ARG A 24 12.19 -6.00 4.50
C ARG A 24 11.32 -5.63 3.30
N GLY A 25 10.71 -6.62 2.65
CA GLY A 25 9.76 -6.42 1.57
C GLY A 25 8.53 -5.65 2.05
N LYS A 26 7.95 -6.08 3.18
CA LYS A 26 6.80 -5.41 3.81
C LYS A 26 7.06 -3.93 4.09
N ILE A 27 8.21 -3.61 4.69
CA ILE A 27 8.60 -2.22 5.00
C ILE A 27 8.76 -1.40 3.73
N THR A 28 9.44 -1.93 2.71
CA THR A 28 9.63 -1.23 1.43
C THR A 28 8.29 -0.94 0.76
N THR A 29 7.41 -1.92 0.67
CA THR A 29 6.12 -1.74 -0.01
C THR A 29 5.21 -0.78 0.75
N LEU A 30 5.23 -0.78 2.10
CA LEU A 30 4.53 0.22 2.92
C LEU A 30 5.08 1.64 2.70
N ARG A 31 6.41 1.82 2.64
CA ARG A 31 7.02 3.13 2.33
C ARG A 31 6.61 3.63 0.95
N CYS A 32 6.57 2.76 -0.06
CA CYS A 32 6.07 3.13 -1.38
C CYS A 32 4.60 3.57 -1.34
N ALA A 33 3.74 2.85 -0.60
CA ALA A 33 2.33 3.21 -0.47
C ALA A 33 2.15 4.58 0.21
N LEU A 34 2.93 4.87 1.26
CA LEU A 34 2.92 6.16 1.94
C LEU A 34 3.31 7.30 1.01
N GLN A 35 4.38 7.12 0.24
CA GLN A 35 4.85 8.14 -0.69
C GLN A 35 3.82 8.42 -1.79
N MET A 36 3.13 7.39 -2.29
CA MET A 36 2.04 7.58 -3.26
C MET A 36 0.85 8.34 -2.66
N ILE A 37 0.55 8.14 -1.37
CA ILE A 37 -0.49 8.91 -0.68
C ILE A 37 -0.07 10.39 -0.56
N GLU A 38 1.19 10.66 -0.21
CA GLU A 38 1.75 12.02 -0.14
C GLU A 38 1.77 12.71 -1.50
N ASP A 39 2.02 11.96 -2.58
CA ASP A 39 1.96 12.42 -3.97
C ASP A 39 0.50 12.65 -4.45
N GLY A 40 -0.50 12.34 -3.62
CA GLY A 40 -1.92 12.57 -3.91
C GLY A 40 -2.55 11.53 -4.84
N LEU A 41 -1.97 10.34 -4.98
CA LEU A 41 -2.54 9.28 -5.82
C LEU A 41 -3.88 8.79 -5.27
N SER A 42 -4.74 8.36 -6.20
CA SER A 42 -5.99 7.70 -5.83
C SER A 42 -5.74 6.29 -5.31
N TRP A 43 -6.67 5.77 -4.50
CA TRP A 43 -6.61 4.38 -4.05
C TRP A 43 -6.48 3.37 -5.20
N LYS A 44 -7.16 3.63 -6.33
CA LYS A 44 -7.10 2.77 -7.52
C LYS A 44 -5.66 2.66 -8.03
N ASP A 45 -4.97 3.79 -8.16
CA ASP A 45 -3.60 3.82 -8.68
C ASP A 45 -2.62 3.18 -7.69
N ILE A 46 -2.78 3.46 -6.39
CA ILE A 46 -1.98 2.83 -5.33
C ILE A 46 -2.14 1.31 -5.38
N LYS A 47 -3.37 0.82 -5.45
CA LYS A 47 -3.66 -0.62 -5.50
C LYS A 47 -3.07 -1.27 -6.76
N ASP A 48 -3.20 -0.63 -7.93
CA ASP A 48 -2.60 -1.13 -9.18
C ASP A 48 -1.07 -1.19 -9.10
N GLN A 49 -0.42 -0.18 -8.48
CA GLN A 49 1.03 -0.19 -8.29
C GLN A 49 1.46 -1.25 -7.27
N LEU A 50 0.76 -1.35 -6.14
CA LEU A 50 1.03 -2.36 -5.12
C LEU A 50 0.85 -3.78 -5.68
N GLY A 51 -0.19 -3.99 -6.49
CA GLY A 51 -0.47 -5.28 -7.15
C GLY A 51 0.66 -5.78 -8.05
N LYS A 52 1.51 -4.91 -8.59
CA LYS A 52 2.69 -5.33 -9.38
C LYS A 52 3.79 -5.99 -8.55
N TYR A 53 3.79 -5.78 -7.23
CA TYR A 53 4.75 -6.42 -6.32
C TYR A 53 4.31 -7.84 -5.91
N PHE A 54 3.12 -8.29 -6.33
CA PHE A 54 2.47 -9.54 -5.93
C PHE A 54 2.11 -10.44 -7.08
#